data_AF-A0A3R6PK15-F1
#
_entry.id   AF-A0A3R6PK15-F1
#
_cell.length_a   1.000
_cell.length_b   1.000
_cell.length_c   1.000
_cell.angle_alpha   90.00
_cell.angle_beta   90.00
_cell.angle_gamma   90.00
#
_symmetry.space_group_name_H-M   'P 1'
#
loop_
_entity.id
_entity.type
_entity.pdbx_description
1 polymer ?
#
loop_
_entity_poly.entity_id
_entity_poly.type
_entity_poly.pdbx_seq_one_letter_code
_entity_poly.pdbx_strand_id
1 'polypeptide(L)'
;MKTIVHEIPYSPASNLDEEIFTASSVFFDIETTGFSPAHTSLYLIGCAYHIEQMLYIKQFFAETPEEEKEVLEQFLLLLDGFDTIITFNGIGFDIPYLKAKCNTYECNEHFADFTYVDIFKSISQIKHILQLPNYKQKTIEAFLGIGRDDLYSGGELIEIYHSYTKEPRPDKLEILLLHNYEDVLDMPALLPVLSYVHLFYGQYLSCSASVSEYTDYKQQKKKELILSIEPEFPFPKHISCRIGSVYFYAKGKKCTLSVRLEEDALKYFFPNYKDYYYLPAEDTAMHKSVASYVDKEHRRQATAATCYTRHEGSFLPQYEELISPSFKHDYKEKISYFELTEKFLSSPELIKSYVNHLLDAIKNKKIK
;
A
#
# COMPACT_ATOMS: atom_id res chain seq x y z
N MET A 1 34.99 -19.48 1.96
CA MET A 1 33.62 -19.24 2.46
C MET A 1 32.93 -20.55 2.82
N LYS A 2 31.81 -20.50 3.56
CA LYS A 2 30.91 -21.65 3.81
C LYS A 2 29.58 -21.46 3.08
N THR A 3 29.09 -22.53 2.44
CA THR A 3 27.75 -22.57 1.85
C THR A 3 26.91 -23.59 2.61
N ILE A 4 25.71 -23.17 3.04
CA ILE A 4 24.73 -24.02 3.71
C ILE A 4 23.48 -24.09 2.84
N VAL A 5 22.89 -25.28 2.71
CA VAL A 5 21.67 -25.52 1.94
C VAL A 5 20.69 -26.32 2.78
N HIS A 6 19.46 -25.84 2.85
CA HIS A 6 18.32 -26.57 3.43
C HIS A 6 17.25 -26.76 2.37
N GLU A 7 16.63 -27.94 2.36
CA GLU A 7 15.54 -28.29 1.46
C GLU A 7 14.30 -28.58 2.29
N ILE A 8 13.21 -27.88 1.99
CA ILE A 8 11.98 -27.92 2.79
C ILE A 8 10.80 -28.13 1.83
N PRO A 9 9.87 -29.05 2.13
CA PRO A 9 8.64 -29.17 1.35
C PRO A 9 7.93 -27.81 1.27
N TYR A 10 7.58 -27.42 0.06
CA TYR A 10 6.95 -26.14 -0.22
C TYR A 10 5.60 -26.34 -0.89
N SER A 11 4.63 -25.60 -0.37
CA SER A 11 3.33 -25.41 -0.99
C SER A 11 2.94 -23.95 -0.84
N PRO A 12 2.56 -23.26 -1.92
CA PRO A 12 2.01 -21.92 -1.83
C PRO A 12 0.84 -21.86 -0.83
N ALA A 13 0.83 -20.85 0.05
CA ALA A 13 -0.24 -20.70 1.04
C ALA A 13 -1.45 -19.97 0.46
N SER A 14 -1.28 -19.25 -0.66
CA SER A 14 -2.34 -18.53 -1.34
C SER A 14 -2.06 -18.36 -2.85
N ASN A 15 -3.10 -18.06 -3.63
CA ASN A 15 -2.95 -17.71 -5.04
C ASN A 15 -2.06 -16.47 -5.26
N LEU A 16 -2.01 -15.56 -4.29
CA LEU A 16 -1.10 -14.40 -4.37
C LEU A 16 0.36 -14.83 -4.29
N ASP A 17 0.64 -15.86 -3.48
CA ASP A 17 1.97 -16.42 -3.35
C ASP A 17 2.38 -17.09 -4.67
N GLU A 18 1.45 -17.77 -5.35
CA GLU A 18 1.71 -18.36 -6.67
C GLU A 18 2.00 -17.30 -7.75
N GLU A 19 1.32 -16.15 -7.69
CA GLU A 19 1.51 -15.06 -8.65
C GLU A 19 2.85 -14.33 -8.44
N ILE A 20 3.27 -14.16 -7.18
CA ILE A 20 4.46 -13.39 -6.83
C ILE A 20 5.70 -14.28 -6.73
N PHE A 21 5.61 -15.44 -6.06
CA PHE A 21 6.74 -16.35 -5.83
C PHE A 21 6.77 -17.44 -6.90
N THR A 22 7.20 -17.08 -8.10
CA THR A 22 7.36 -18.00 -9.23
C THR A 22 8.66 -18.81 -9.13
N ALA A 23 8.84 -19.80 -10.00
CA ALA A 23 10.12 -20.55 -10.10
C ALA A 23 11.30 -19.67 -10.59
N SER A 24 11.03 -18.48 -11.14
CA SER A 24 12.04 -17.48 -11.55
C SER A 24 12.22 -16.37 -10.50
N SER A 25 11.65 -16.54 -9.31
CA SER A 25 11.74 -15.58 -8.20
C SER A 25 12.69 -16.07 -7.11
N VAL A 26 13.41 -15.12 -6.50
CA VAL A 26 14.28 -15.38 -5.35
C VAL A 26 14.07 -14.32 -4.28
N PHE A 27 13.91 -14.78 -3.04
CA PHE A 27 14.03 -13.93 -1.86
C PHE A 27 15.47 -13.87 -1.42
N PHE A 28 15.92 -12.74 -0.89
CA PHE A 28 17.17 -12.71 -0.16
C PHE A 28 17.19 -11.64 0.93
N ASP A 29 18.11 -11.82 1.85
CA ASP A 29 18.44 -10.89 2.93
C ASP A 29 19.96 -10.94 3.20
N ILE A 30 20.55 -9.82 3.61
CA ILE A 30 21.99 -9.70 3.87
C ILE A 30 22.29 -9.35 5.32
N GLU A 31 23.39 -9.89 5.81
CA GLU A 31 23.98 -9.44 7.07
C GLU A 31 25.31 -8.72 6.86
N THR A 32 25.44 -7.58 7.53
CA THR A 32 26.61 -6.73 7.44
C THR A 32 27.10 -6.30 8.82
N THR A 33 28.37 -5.92 8.92
CA THR A 33 28.94 -5.33 10.15
C THR A 33 28.59 -3.83 10.31
N GLY A 34 27.55 -3.37 9.62
CA GLY A 34 27.00 -2.01 9.69
C GLY A 34 26.49 -1.48 8.34
N PHE A 35 26.02 -0.24 8.34
CA PHE A 35 25.24 0.29 7.20
C PHE A 35 26.06 0.87 6.04
N SER A 36 27.37 1.07 6.22
CA SER A 36 28.20 1.81 5.25
C SER A 36 29.14 0.87 4.49
N PRO A 37 28.84 0.51 3.23
CA PRO A 37 29.60 -0.50 2.48
C PRO A 37 31.09 -0.15 2.32
N ALA A 38 31.45 1.13 2.39
CA ALA A 38 32.85 1.58 2.34
C ALA A 38 33.70 1.18 3.57
N HIS A 39 33.05 0.86 4.69
CA HIS A 39 33.72 0.69 5.99
C HIS A 39 33.29 -0.58 6.73
N THR A 40 32.29 -1.29 6.22
CA THR A 40 31.71 -2.47 6.85
C THR A 40 31.81 -3.66 5.90
N SER A 41 31.70 -4.88 6.42
CA SER A 41 31.78 -6.12 5.67
C SER A 41 30.40 -6.77 5.57
N LEU A 42 30.04 -7.23 4.40
CA LEU A 42 29.03 -8.25 4.15
C LEU A 42 29.60 -9.60 4.59
N TYR A 43 28.91 -10.29 5.48
CA TYR A 43 29.36 -11.58 5.98
C TYR A 43 28.38 -12.72 5.74
N LEU A 44 27.13 -12.43 5.39
CA LEU A 44 26.13 -13.43 5.09
C LEU A 44 25.17 -12.92 4.02
N ILE A 45 24.86 -13.75 3.03
CA ILE A 45 23.68 -13.59 2.19
C ILE A 45 22.86 -14.87 2.31
N GLY A 46 21.62 -14.74 2.75
CA GLY A 46 20.62 -15.80 2.72
C GLY A 46 19.72 -15.63 1.50
N CYS A 47 19.36 -16.74 0.86
CA CYS A 47 18.45 -16.77 -0.28
C CYS A 47 17.38 -17.83 -0.07
N ALA A 48 16.15 -17.55 -0.49
CA ALA A 48 15.07 -18.52 -0.56
C ALA A 48 14.47 -18.56 -1.97
N TYR A 49 14.43 -19.73 -2.60
CA TYR A 49 13.82 -19.95 -3.91
C TYR A 49 13.23 -21.35 -3.97
N HIS A 50 12.28 -21.61 -4.87
CA HIS A 50 11.71 -22.94 -5.00
C HIS A 50 11.98 -23.56 -6.37
N ILE A 51 12.10 -24.88 -6.36
CA ILE A 51 12.09 -25.70 -7.57
C ILE A 51 11.00 -26.74 -7.34
N GLU A 52 9.97 -26.70 -8.18
CA GLU A 52 8.77 -27.54 -8.05
C GLU A 52 8.12 -27.40 -6.65
N GLN A 53 8.13 -28.45 -5.84
CA GLN A 53 7.51 -28.50 -4.50
C GLN A 53 8.55 -28.44 -3.37
N MET A 54 9.76 -27.93 -3.66
CA MET A 54 10.84 -27.82 -2.70
C MET A 54 11.34 -26.38 -2.60
N LEU A 55 11.28 -25.81 -1.40
CA LEU A 55 11.92 -24.55 -1.05
C LEU A 55 13.38 -24.83 -0.66
N TYR A 56 14.27 -24.10 -1.29
CA TYR A 56 15.70 -24.11 -1.02
C TYR A 56 16.08 -22.86 -0.25
N ILE A 57 16.62 -23.04 0.94
CA ILE A 57 17.28 -21.95 1.67
C ILE A 57 18.78 -22.11 1.49
N LYS A 58 19.43 -21.14 0.86
CA LYS A 58 20.87 -21.16 0.59
C LYS A 58 21.54 -19.97 1.25
N GLN A 59 22.52 -20.24 2.10
CA GLN A 59 23.26 -19.23 2.84
C GLN A 59 24.73 -19.25 2.44
N PHE A 60 25.24 -18.08 2.06
CA PHE A 60 26.65 -17.83 1.73
C PHE A 60 27.29 -17.06 2.88
N PHE A 61 28.09 -17.75 3.69
CA PHE A 61 28.69 -17.19 4.90
C PHE A 61 30.20 -17.00 4.72
N ALA A 62 30.69 -15.79 5.00
CA ALA A 62 32.10 -15.51 5.11
C ALA A 62 32.58 -15.90 6.52
N GLU A 63 33.47 -16.89 6.62
CA GLU A 63 34.09 -17.27 7.89
C GLU A 63 35.13 -16.25 8.33
N THR A 64 35.71 -15.53 7.38
CA THR A 64 36.63 -14.41 7.58
C THR A 64 36.28 -13.23 6.66
N PRO A 65 36.52 -11.97 7.04
CA PRO A 65 36.20 -10.80 6.21
C PRO A 65 36.79 -10.83 4.79
N GLU A 66 37.91 -11.52 4.59
CA GLU A 66 38.57 -11.67 3.30
C GLU A 66 37.75 -12.46 2.28
N GLU A 67 36.77 -13.25 2.74
CA GLU A 67 35.89 -14.07 1.91
C GLU A 67 34.66 -13.30 1.41
N GLU A 68 34.50 -12.02 1.78
CA GLU A 68 33.40 -11.15 1.37
C GLU A 68 33.20 -11.14 -0.16
N LYS A 69 34.30 -11.10 -0.93
CA LYS A 69 34.24 -11.15 -2.39
C LYS A 69 33.68 -12.47 -2.91
N GLU A 70 34.08 -13.59 -2.29
CA GLU A 70 33.65 -14.93 -2.68
C GLU A 70 32.14 -15.11 -2.42
N VAL A 71 31.66 -14.63 -1.26
CA VAL A 71 30.21 -14.57 -0.94
C VAL A 71 29.44 -13.81 -2.01
N LEU A 72 29.93 -12.62 -2.38
CA LEU A 72 29.28 -11.77 -3.36
C LEU A 72 29.22 -12.42 -4.75
N GLU A 73 30.34 -13.00 -5.22
CA GLU A 73 30.39 -13.66 -6.53
C GLU A 73 29.49 -14.90 -6.61
N GLN A 74 29.43 -15.70 -5.54
CA GLN A 74 28.53 -16.85 -5.50
C GLN A 74 27.05 -16.47 -5.47
N PHE A 75 26.71 -15.37 -4.80
CA PHE A 75 25.36 -14.82 -4.82
C PHE A 75 24.98 -14.31 -6.22
N LEU A 76 25.85 -13.54 -6.88
CA LEU A 76 25.60 -13.06 -8.25
C LEU A 76 25.40 -14.22 -9.24
N LEU A 77 26.20 -15.28 -9.12
CA LEU A 77 26.03 -16.50 -9.92
C LEU A 77 24.70 -17.21 -9.64
N LEU A 78 24.22 -17.20 -8.39
CA LEU A 78 22.90 -17.74 -8.06
C LEU A 78 21.79 -16.92 -8.73
N LEU A 79 21.93 -15.60 -8.74
CA LEU A 79 20.94 -14.68 -9.32
C LEU A 79 20.72 -14.88 -10.83
N ASP A 80 21.71 -15.37 -11.58
CA ASP A 80 21.60 -15.67 -13.01
C ASP A 80 20.43 -16.62 -13.36
N GLY A 81 19.94 -17.39 -12.39
CA GLY A 81 18.81 -18.30 -12.55
C GLY A 81 17.42 -17.65 -12.42
N PHE A 82 17.36 -16.35 -12.10
CA PHE A 82 16.13 -15.67 -11.71
C PHE A 82 15.92 -14.37 -12.51
N ASP A 83 14.68 -13.90 -12.58
CA ASP A 83 14.31 -12.62 -13.18
C ASP A 83 13.63 -11.67 -12.18
N THR A 84 13.25 -12.20 -11.01
CA THR A 84 12.48 -11.47 -10.00
C THR A 84 13.16 -11.57 -8.64
N ILE A 85 13.43 -10.42 -8.03
CA ILE A 85 13.98 -10.30 -6.68
C ILE A 85 12.86 -9.85 -5.74
N ILE A 86 12.66 -10.62 -4.67
CA ILE A 86 11.72 -10.30 -3.60
C ILE A 86 12.51 -10.00 -2.32
N THR A 87 12.22 -8.89 -1.65
CA THR A 87 12.97 -8.48 -0.45
C THR A 87 12.07 -7.78 0.56
N PHE A 88 12.54 -7.70 1.80
CA PHE A 88 11.99 -6.79 2.80
C PHE A 88 12.89 -5.55 2.91
N ASN A 89 12.50 -4.44 2.26
CA ASN A 89 13.29 -3.20 2.23
C ASN A 89 14.64 -3.30 1.49
N GLY A 90 14.83 -4.31 0.64
CA GLY A 90 16.07 -4.51 -0.12
C GLY A 90 16.40 -3.41 -1.11
N ILE A 91 15.40 -2.79 -1.73
CA ILE A 91 15.65 -1.63 -2.62
C ILE A 91 16.10 -0.41 -1.79
N GLY A 92 15.78 -0.36 -0.49
CA GLY A 92 16.17 0.71 0.40
C GLY A 92 17.60 0.58 0.92
N PHE A 93 18.10 -0.65 1.10
CA PHE A 93 19.37 -0.92 1.78
C PHE A 93 20.24 -1.94 1.05
N ASP A 94 19.77 -3.18 0.93
CA ASP A 94 20.55 -4.33 0.49
C ASP A 94 21.12 -4.16 -0.91
N ILE A 95 20.28 -3.78 -1.88
CA ILE A 95 20.68 -3.60 -3.28
C ILE A 95 21.71 -2.47 -3.43
N PRO A 96 21.52 -1.26 -2.88
CA PRO A 96 22.57 -0.24 -2.84
C PRO A 96 23.87 -0.72 -2.19
N TYR A 97 23.78 -1.48 -1.09
CA TYR A 97 24.95 -1.99 -0.37
C TYR A 97 25.75 -2.98 -1.25
N LEU A 98 25.06 -3.96 -1.84
CA LEU A 98 25.67 -4.96 -2.73
C LEU A 98 26.26 -4.30 -3.98
N LYS A 99 25.57 -3.34 -4.61
CA LYS A 99 26.12 -2.58 -5.75
C LYS A 99 27.43 -1.87 -5.40
N ALA A 100 27.50 -1.24 -4.23
CA ALA A 100 28.72 -0.59 -3.78
C ALA A 100 29.86 -1.60 -3.60
N LYS A 101 29.57 -2.78 -3.03
CA LYS A 101 30.54 -3.87 -2.88
C LYS A 101 30.98 -4.47 -4.22
N CYS A 102 30.07 -4.66 -5.17
CA CYS A 102 30.41 -5.10 -6.53
C CYS A 102 31.38 -4.11 -7.18
N ASN A 103 31.14 -2.81 -7.02
CA ASN A 103 32.03 -1.77 -7.54
C ASN A 103 33.42 -1.79 -6.85
N THR A 104 33.49 -2.07 -5.55
CA THR A 104 34.78 -2.21 -4.83
C THR A 104 35.58 -3.43 -5.29
N TYR A 105 34.91 -4.56 -5.55
CA TYR A 105 35.55 -5.82 -5.90
C TYR A 105 35.66 -6.08 -7.41
N GLU A 106 35.18 -5.14 -8.22
CA GLU A 106 35.07 -5.21 -9.68
C GLU A 106 34.27 -6.45 -10.15
N CYS A 107 33.19 -6.78 -9.42
CA CYS A 107 32.26 -7.85 -9.78
C CYS A 107 31.22 -7.34 -10.78
N ASN A 108 30.92 -8.15 -11.80
CA ASN A 108 29.86 -7.83 -12.77
C ASN A 108 28.48 -8.07 -12.13
N GLU A 109 27.73 -6.99 -11.91
CA GLU A 109 26.35 -7.04 -11.41
C GLU A 109 25.34 -6.66 -12.50
N HIS A 110 24.13 -7.20 -12.42
CA HIS A 110 23.03 -6.92 -13.33
C HIS A 110 21.69 -6.71 -12.59
N PHE A 111 21.76 -6.14 -11.37
CA PHE A 111 20.60 -5.82 -10.54
C PHE A 111 19.58 -4.92 -11.25
N ALA A 112 19.98 -4.15 -12.26
CA ALA A 112 19.07 -3.31 -13.04
C ALA A 112 18.09 -4.11 -13.92
N ASP A 113 18.40 -5.37 -14.21
CA ASP A 113 17.64 -6.20 -15.15
C ASP A 113 16.49 -6.97 -14.47
N PHE A 114 16.47 -6.99 -13.13
CA PHE A 114 15.45 -7.69 -12.35
C PHE A 114 14.15 -6.90 -12.19
N THR A 115 13.05 -7.64 -12.13
CA THR A 115 11.79 -7.15 -11.54
C THR A 115 11.90 -7.21 -10.02
N TYR A 116 11.37 -6.19 -9.32
CA TYR A 116 11.46 -6.12 -7.86
C TYR A 116 10.09 -6.14 -7.19
N VAL A 117 9.99 -6.98 -6.16
CA VAL A 117 8.91 -6.94 -5.17
C VAL A 117 9.52 -6.62 -3.80
N ASP A 118 9.49 -5.35 -3.43
CA ASP A 118 9.89 -4.92 -2.09
C ASP A 118 8.66 -4.80 -1.19
N ILE A 119 8.55 -5.74 -0.24
CA ILE A 119 7.39 -5.87 0.64
C ILE A 119 7.22 -4.60 1.48
N PHE A 120 8.29 -4.11 2.07
CA PHE A 120 8.27 -2.90 2.90
C PHE A 120 7.85 -1.67 2.09
N LYS A 121 8.39 -1.47 0.89
CA LYS A 121 8.02 -0.33 0.04
C LYS A 121 6.56 -0.41 -0.43
N SER A 122 6.09 -1.61 -0.73
CA SER A 122 4.70 -1.85 -1.14
C SER A 122 3.73 -1.48 -0.02
N ILE A 123 3.91 -2.04 1.19
CA ILE A 123 3.04 -1.72 2.34
C ILE A 123 3.24 -0.28 2.84
N SER A 124 4.40 0.33 2.57
CA SER A 124 4.68 1.71 2.97
C SER A 124 3.71 2.73 2.37
N GLN A 125 3.10 2.40 1.24
CA GLN A 125 2.10 3.24 0.57
C GLN A 125 0.78 3.33 1.36
N ILE A 126 0.52 2.38 2.26
CA ILE A 126 -0.76 2.22 2.97
C ILE A 126 -0.60 2.16 4.49
N LYS A 127 0.52 2.68 5.04
CA LYS A 127 0.79 2.65 6.50
C LYS A 127 -0.32 3.27 7.34
N HIS A 128 -0.91 4.37 6.88
CA HIS A 128 -2.00 5.06 7.58
C HIS A 128 -3.29 4.22 7.70
N ILE A 129 -3.40 3.15 6.91
CA ILE A 129 -4.54 2.24 6.86
C ILE A 129 -4.29 1.03 7.75
N LEU A 130 -3.07 0.48 7.70
CA LEU A 130 -2.66 -0.67 8.52
C LEU A 130 -2.46 -0.32 10.00
N GLN A 131 -2.04 0.92 10.31
CA GLN A 131 -1.89 1.44 11.68
C GLN A 131 -1.03 0.56 12.62
N LEU A 132 0.04 -0.03 12.09
CA LEU A 132 0.98 -0.83 12.87
C LEU A 132 1.93 0.08 13.67
N PRO A 133 2.44 -0.36 14.84
CA PRO A 133 3.33 0.46 15.67
C PRO A 133 4.63 0.82 14.97
N ASN A 134 5.14 -0.08 14.12
CA ASN A 134 6.22 0.15 13.19
C ASN A 134 6.07 -0.84 12.01
N TYR A 135 7.01 -0.80 11.06
CA TYR A 135 6.98 -1.62 9.84
C TYR A 135 8.28 -2.38 9.64
N LYS A 136 8.93 -2.78 10.73
CA LYS A 136 10.01 -3.78 10.67
C LYS A 136 9.42 -5.14 10.31
N GLN A 137 10.22 -6.03 9.73
CA GLN A 137 9.79 -7.37 9.33
C GLN A 137 9.11 -8.11 10.50
N LYS A 138 9.76 -8.15 11.68
CA LYS A 138 9.20 -8.69 12.93
C LYS A 138 7.80 -8.19 13.30
N THR A 139 7.45 -6.94 12.98
CA THR A 139 6.10 -6.41 13.25
C THR A 139 5.08 -6.88 12.22
N ILE A 140 5.48 -7.08 10.97
CA ILE A 140 4.61 -7.64 9.92
C ILE A 140 4.37 -9.13 10.18
N GLU A 141 5.41 -9.87 10.55
CA GLU A 141 5.32 -11.28 10.98
C GLU A 141 4.33 -11.43 12.13
N ALA A 142 4.51 -10.66 13.21
CA ALA A 142 3.59 -10.68 14.35
C ALA A 142 2.16 -10.29 13.97
N PHE A 143 1.98 -9.31 13.07
CA PHE A 143 0.67 -8.95 12.55
C PHE A 143 0.00 -10.13 11.83
N LEU A 144 0.75 -10.88 11.02
CA LEU A 144 0.27 -12.08 10.32
C LEU A 144 0.13 -13.29 11.26
N GLY A 145 0.75 -13.25 12.44
CA GLY A 145 0.73 -14.33 13.43
C GLY A 145 1.83 -15.36 13.20
N ILE A 146 2.91 -14.96 12.53
CA ILE A 146 4.14 -15.73 12.37
C ILE A 146 4.96 -15.55 13.66
N GLY A 147 5.39 -16.66 14.26
CA GLY A 147 6.28 -16.67 15.42
C GLY A 147 7.73 -16.82 15.00
N ARG A 148 8.66 -16.31 15.80
CA ARG A 148 10.11 -16.46 15.61
C ARG A 148 10.75 -17.03 16.85
N ASP A 149 11.81 -17.81 16.67
CA ASP A 149 12.67 -18.26 17.77
C ASP A 149 13.89 -17.34 17.95
N ASP A 150 14.25 -16.52 16.93
CA ASP A 150 15.36 -15.58 17.01
C ASP A 150 15.18 -14.47 18.08
N LEU A 151 16.16 -14.45 19.00
CA LEU A 151 16.22 -13.54 20.13
C LEU A 151 17.09 -12.31 19.89
N TYR A 152 17.90 -12.29 18.82
CA TYR A 152 18.88 -11.24 18.59
C TYR A 152 18.40 -10.21 17.57
N SER A 153 18.98 -9.02 17.62
CA SER A 153 18.87 -8.02 16.58
C SER A 153 20.12 -8.04 15.71
N GLY A 154 20.00 -7.63 14.44
CA GLY A 154 21.16 -7.53 13.53
C GLY A 154 22.32 -6.72 14.12
N GLY A 155 22.04 -5.70 14.94
CA GLY A 155 23.09 -4.94 15.64
C GLY A 155 23.87 -5.75 16.68
N GLU A 156 23.23 -6.71 17.35
CA GLU A 156 23.89 -7.61 18.31
C GLU A 156 24.71 -8.69 17.59
N LEU A 157 24.29 -9.11 16.40
CA LEU A 157 25.01 -10.09 15.58
C LEU A 157 26.37 -9.57 15.09
N ILE A 158 26.54 -8.25 14.94
CA ILE A 158 27.82 -7.64 14.55
C ILE A 158 28.95 -8.03 15.52
N GLU A 159 28.71 -7.89 16.82
CA GLU A 159 29.70 -8.24 17.86
C GLU A 159 29.93 -9.75 17.92
N ILE A 160 28.88 -10.56 17.65
CA ILE A 160 29.00 -12.02 17.58
C ILE A 160 29.89 -12.42 16.40
N TYR A 161 29.71 -11.82 15.23
CA TYR A 161 30.56 -12.07 14.05
C TYR A 161 32.01 -11.63 14.28
N HIS A 162 32.24 -10.45 14.87
CA HIS A 162 33.59 -10.01 15.25
C HIS A 162 34.25 -10.95 16.28
N SER A 163 33.45 -11.56 17.17
CA SER A 163 33.94 -12.57 18.11
C SER A 163 34.21 -13.91 17.43
N TYR A 164 33.37 -14.30 16.45
CA TYR A 164 33.51 -15.53 15.67
C TYR A 164 34.80 -15.52 14.83
N THR A 165 35.09 -14.42 14.13
CA THR A 165 36.29 -14.29 13.29
C THR A 165 37.61 -14.39 14.08
N LYS A 166 37.61 -14.03 15.37
CA LYS A 166 38.77 -14.17 16.28
C LYS A 166 38.87 -15.56 16.90
N GLU A 167 37.72 -16.11 17.31
CA GLU A 167 37.60 -17.42 17.94
C GLU A 167 36.34 -18.12 17.39
N PRO A 168 36.50 -18.90 16.31
CA PRO A 168 35.40 -19.62 15.69
C PRO A 168 34.86 -20.65 16.68
N ARG A 169 33.56 -20.56 16.97
CA ARG A 169 32.87 -21.55 17.80
C ARG A 169 31.54 -21.95 17.17
N PRO A 170 31.14 -23.24 17.27
CA PRO A 170 29.88 -23.71 16.69
C PRO A 170 28.64 -22.96 17.19
N ASP A 171 28.61 -22.56 18.46
CA ASP A 171 27.47 -21.83 19.06
C ASP A 171 27.28 -20.44 18.44
N LYS A 172 28.38 -19.72 18.16
CA LYS A 172 28.31 -18.41 17.50
C LYS A 172 27.87 -18.55 16.05
N LEU A 173 28.37 -19.57 15.34
CA LEU A 173 28.00 -19.84 13.96
C LEU A 173 26.51 -20.17 13.84
N GLU A 174 26.00 -21.00 14.73
CA GLU A 174 24.58 -21.37 14.78
C GLU A 174 23.70 -20.12 14.94
N ILE A 175 24.05 -19.20 15.86
CA ILE A 175 23.30 -17.95 16.06
C ILE A 175 23.33 -17.07 14.81
N LEU A 176 24.50 -16.88 14.18
CA LEU A 176 24.65 -16.05 12.99
C LEU A 176 23.86 -16.60 11.80
N LEU A 177 23.87 -17.91 11.60
CA LEU A 177 23.13 -18.55 10.52
C LEU A 177 21.63 -18.58 10.79
N LEU A 178 21.21 -18.82 12.04
CA LEU A 178 19.80 -18.96 12.40
C LEU A 178 18.99 -17.69 12.12
N HIS A 179 19.53 -16.52 12.47
CA HIS A 179 18.83 -15.24 12.27
C HIS A 179 18.45 -15.03 10.80
N ASN A 180 19.47 -15.04 9.94
CA ASN A 180 19.29 -14.86 8.51
C ASN A 180 18.49 -16.01 7.87
N TYR A 181 18.63 -17.24 8.39
CA TYR A 181 17.84 -18.39 7.93
C TYR A 181 16.34 -18.15 8.17
N GLU A 182 15.94 -17.73 9.38
CA GLU A 182 14.55 -17.38 9.68
C GLU A 182 14.06 -16.20 8.82
N ASP A 183 14.88 -15.15 8.66
CA ASP A 183 14.48 -13.97 7.89
C ASP A 183 14.13 -14.31 6.43
N VAL A 184 14.88 -15.21 5.79
CA VAL A 184 14.59 -15.63 4.41
C VAL A 184 13.56 -16.76 4.33
N LEU A 185 13.49 -17.64 5.33
CA LEU A 185 12.50 -18.72 5.41
C LEU A 185 11.08 -18.16 5.57
N ASP A 186 10.91 -17.16 6.43
CA ASP A 186 9.60 -16.59 6.77
C ASP A 186 9.14 -15.50 5.79
N MET A 187 10.06 -14.94 4.98
CA MET A 187 9.73 -13.87 4.03
C MET A 187 8.59 -14.23 3.04
N PRO A 188 8.54 -15.45 2.46
CA PRO A 188 7.40 -15.87 1.64
C PRO A 188 6.06 -15.78 2.38
N ALA A 189 6.03 -16.10 3.67
CA ALA A 189 4.81 -16.04 4.48
C ALA A 189 4.32 -14.60 4.74
N LEU A 190 5.12 -13.59 4.37
CA LEU A 190 4.73 -12.18 4.43
C LEU A 190 3.93 -11.73 3.21
N LEU A 191 4.03 -12.42 2.06
CA LEU A 191 3.36 -12.04 0.81
C LEU A 191 1.85 -11.78 0.95
N PRO A 192 1.08 -12.51 1.79
CA PRO A 192 -0.33 -12.21 2.02
C PRO A 192 -0.63 -10.77 2.48
N VAL A 193 0.32 -10.06 3.08
CA VAL A 193 0.16 -8.64 3.44
C VAL A 193 -0.02 -7.74 2.20
N LEU A 194 0.46 -8.18 1.04
CA LEU A 194 0.33 -7.43 -0.21
C LEU A 194 -1.10 -7.42 -0.73
N SER A 195 -1.98 -8.35 -0.30
CA SER A 195 -3.41 -8.32 -0.64
C SER A 195 -4.08 -6.97 -0.34
N TYR A 196 -3.69 -6.30 0.75
CA TYR A 196 -4.16 -4.95 1.07
C TYR A 196 -3.72 -3.93 0.02
N VAL A 197 -2.49 -4.03 -0.47
CA VAL A 197 -1.95 -3.13 -1.50
C VAL A 197 -2.66 -3.36 -2.83
N HIS A 198 -2.84 -4.61 -3.24
CA HIS A 198 -3.51 -5.00 -4.50
C HIS A 198 -4.93 -4.43 -4.59
N LEU A 199 -5.69 -4.40 -3.47
CA LEU A 199 -6.99 -3.73 -3.41
C LEU A 199 -6.90 -2.26 -3.87
N PHE A 200 -5.92 -1.50 -3.37
CA PHE A 200 -5.73 -0.08 -3.73
C PHE A 200 -5.25 0.15 -5.16
N TYR A 201 -4.86 -0.91 -5.87
CA TYR A 201 -4.58 -0.90 -7.31
C TYR A 201 -5.74 -1.43 -8.16
N GLY A 202 -6.91 -1.63 -7.55
CA GLY A 202 -8.13 -2.00 -8.26
C GLY A 202 -8.29 -3.50 -8.52
N GLN A 203 -7.51 -4.34 -7.83
CA GLN A 203 -7.59 -5.80 -7.97
C GLN A 203 -8.67 -6.39 -7.04
N TYR A 204 -9.87 -6.55 -7.59
CA TYR A 204 -11.03 -7.13 -6.93
C TYR A 204 -11.97 -7.74 -7.97
N LEU A 205 -12.72 -8.77 -7.55
CA LEU A 205 -13.61 -9.55 -8.42
C LEU A 205 -14.90 -8.80 -8.72
N SER A 206 -15.49 -8.18 -7.69
CA SER A 206 -16.78 -7.51 -7.81
C SER A 206 -16.93 -6.39 -6.79
N CYS A 207 -17.84 -5.45 -7.08
CA CYS A 207 -18.27 -4.45 -6.11
C CYS A 207 -19.76 -4.12 -6.27
N SER A 208 -20.40 -3.70 -5.19
CA SER A 208 -21.82 -3.33 -5.14
C SER A 208 -22.04 -2.20 -4.14
N ALA A 209 -23.19 -1.53 -4.26
CA ALA A 209 -23.56 -0.41 -3.42
C ALA A 209 -24.94 -0.64 -2.78
N SER A 210 -25.10 -0.22 -1.53
CA SER A 210 -26.39 -0.18 -0.85
C SER A 210 -26.43 1.01 0.10
N VAL A 211 -27.63 1.51 0.41
CA VAL A 211 -27.81 2.60 1.38
C VAL A 211 -28.24 1.99 2.70
N SER A 212 -27.59 2.44 3.78
CA SER A 212 -27.92 2.05 5.14
C SER A 212 -28.32 3.28 5.95
N GLU A 213 -29.31 3.12 6.83
CA GLU A 213 -29.68 4.13 7.81
C GLU A 213 -29.05 3.80 9.16
N TYR A 214 -28.50 4.80 9.83
CA TYR A 214 -27.96 4.67 11.18
C TYR A 214 -28.38 5.86 12.04
N THR A 215 -28.26 5.70 13.36
CA THR A 215 -28.49 6.78 14.32
C THR A 215 -27.15 7.24 14.85
N ASP A 216 -26.85 8.53 14.75
CA ASP A 216 -25.61 9.09 15.26
C ASP A 216 -25.63 9.25 16.79
N TYR A 217 -24.52 9.71 17.37
CA TYR A 217 -24.42 9.93 18.82
C TYR A 217 -25.36 11.04 19.34
N LYS A 218 -25.92 11.88 18.46
CA LYS A 218 -26.91 12.91 18.77
C LYS A 218 -28.35 12.43 18.57
N GLN A 219 -28.56 11.12 18.38
CA GLN A 219 -29.87 10.53 18.11
C GLN A 219 -30.51 11.03 16.80
N GLN A 220 -29.70 11.49 15.84
CA GLN A 220 -30.17 11.90 14.52
C GLN A 220 -30.07 10.72 13.56
N LYS A 221 -31.14 10.49 12.79
CA LYS A 221 -31.12 9.55 11.68
C LYS A 221 -30.22 10.11 10.57
N LYS A 222 -29.28 9.31 10.12
CA LYS A 222 -28.33 9.62 9.06
C LYS A 222 -28.25 8.46 8.09
N LYS A 223 -27.84 8.76 6.86
CA LYS A 223 -27.64 7.76 5.81
C LYS A 223 -26.16 7.59 5.50
N GLU A 224 -25.76 6.38 5.16
CA GLU A 224 -24.45 6.09 4.60
C GLU A 224 -24.57 5.15 3.39
N LEU A 225 -23.66 5.34 2.42
CA LEU A 225 -23.49 4.42 1.31
C LEU A 225 -22.51 3.34 1.75
N ILE A 226 -22.94 2.09 1.68
CA ILE A 226 -22.13 0.91 1.91
C ILE A 226 -21.69 0.35 0.55
N LEU A 227 -20.41 0.52 0.26
CA LEU A 227 -19.77 -0.11 -0.89
C LEU A 227 -19.16 -1.44 -0.43
N SER A 228 -19.69 -2.56 -0.93
CA SER A 228 -19.16 -3.89 -0.65
C SER A 228 -18.28 -4.33 -1.80
N ILE A 229 -17.04 -4.71 -1.50
CA ILE A 229 -16.02 -5.09 -2.47
C ILE A 229 -15.57 -6.52 -2.14
N GLU A 230 -15.56 -7.39 -3.14
CA GLU A 230 -15.02 -8.73 -3.06
C GLU A 230 -13.59 -8.72 -3.62
N PRO A 231 -12.55 -8.73 -2.77
CA PRO A 231 -11.17 -8.66 -3.22
C PRO A 231 -10.78 -9.93 -3.97
N GLU A 232 -9.82 -9.80 -4.87
CA GLU A 232 -9.25 -10.94 -5.60
C GLU A 232 -8.46 -11.85 -4.66
N PHE A 233 -7.68 -11.23 -3.77
CA PHE A 233 -6.91 -11.92 -2.74
C PHE A 233 -7.53 -11.71 -1.35
N PRO A 234 -7.72 -12.78 -0.57
CA PRO A 234 -8.28 -12.66 0.77
C PRO A 234 -7.33 -11.94 1.73
N PHE A 235 -7.86 -11.05 2.57
CA PHE A 235 -7.05 -10.36 3.57
C PHE A 235 -6.70 -11.29 4.75
N PRO A 236 -5.41 -11.38 5.16
CA PRO A 236 -4.96 -12.31 6.18
C PRO A 236 -5.47 -11.95 7.59
N LYS A 237 -5.68 -10.67 7.86
CA LYS A 237 -6.22 -10.16 9.13
C LYS A 237 -7.33 -9.15 8.90
N HIS A 238 -8.11 -8.88 9.94
CA HIS A 238 -9.06 -7.79 9.90
C HIS A 238 -8.34 -6.47 10.16
N ILE A 239 -8.64 -5.46 9.35
CA ILE A 239 -8.22 -4.08 9.60
C ILE A 239 -9.42 -3.17 9.46
N SER A 240 -9.44 -2.09 10.24
CA SER A 240 -10.45 -1.06 10.08
C SER A 240 -9.93 0.30 10.50
N CYS A 241 -10.32 1.34 9.79
CA CYS A 241 -9.97 2.70 10.13
C CYS A 241 -11.03 3.69 9.62
N ARG A 242 -11.18 4.81 10.33
CA ARG A 242 -11.96 5.96 9.85
C ARG A 242 -10.99 6.96 9.21
N ILE A 243 -11.27 7.35 7.98
CA ILE A 243 -10.48 8.30 7.18
C ILE A 243 -11.46 9.38 6.72
N GLY A 244 -11.48 10.51 7.42
CA GLY A 244 -12.47 11.57 7.20
C GLY A 244 -13.91 11.05 7.28
N SER A 245 -14.67 11.23 6.20
CA SER A 245 -16.05 10.77 6.06
C SER A 245 -16.19 9.27 5.75
N VAL A 246 -15.10 8.58 5.40
CA VAL A 246 -15.09 7.19 4.94
C VAL A 246 -14.63 6.24 6.05
N TYR A 247 -15.41 5.20 6.32
CA TYR A 247 -14.97 4.06 7.11
C TYR A 247 -14.46 2.96 6.19
N PHE A 248 -13.24 2.50 6.43
CA PHE A 248 -12.64 1.36 5.74
C PHE A 248 -12.66 0.15 6.66
N TYR A 249 -13.13 -0.99 6.15
CA TYR A 249 -13.06 -2.28 6.82
C TYR A 249 -12.67 -3.37 5.81
N ALA A 250 -11.73 -4.24 6.18
CA ALA A 250 -11.30 -5.36 5.34
C ALA A 250 -11.04 -6.60 6.19
N LYS A 251 -11.56 -7.76 5.78
CA LYS A 251 -11.32 -9.08 6.41
C LYS A 251 -11.63 -10.21 5.43
N GLY A 252 -10.69 -11.13 5.23
CA GLY A 252 -10.89 -12.28 4.32
C GLY A 252 -11.34 -11.83 2.94
N LYS A 253 -12.41 -12.41 2.41
CA LYS A 253 -12.99 -12.06 1.10
C LYS A 253 -13.98 -10.89 1.14
N LYS A 254 -13.87 -9.99 2.12
CA LYS A 254 -14.78 -8.84 2.23
C LYS A 254 -14.02 -7.57 2.53
N CYS A 255 -14.23 -6.56 1.70
CA CYS A 255 -13.92 -5.17 1.98
C CYS A 255 -15.21 -4.33 1.98
N THR A 256 -15.29 -3.33 2.84
CA THR A 256 -16.43 -2.42 2.95
C THR A 256 -15.93 -0.99 3.10
N LEU A 257 -16.42 -0.10 2.24
CA LEU A 257 -16.27 1.34 2.39
C LEU A 257 -17.63 1.92 2.77
N SER A 258 -17.75 2.48 3.98
CA SER A 258 -18.96 3.22 4.40
C SER A 258 -18.72 4.71 4.25
N VAL A 259 -19.48 5.36 3.37
CA VAL A 259 -19.36 6.79 3.09
C VAL A 259 -20.59 7.50 3.65
N ARG A 260 -20.39 8.46 4.54
CA ARG A 260 -21.51 9.28 5.05
C ARG A 260 -22.08 10.14 3.93
N LEU A 261 -23.40 10.18 3.82
CA LEU A 261 -24.08 11.08 2.89
C LEU A 261 -24.09 12.50 3.47
N GLU A 262 -23.88 13.47 2.58
CA GLU A 262 -24.16 14.87 2.86
C GLU A 262 -25.63 15.15 2.51
N GLU A 263 -26.39 15.68 3.45
CA GLU A 263 -27.83 15.94 3.30
C GLU A 263 -28.14 17.44 3.37
N ASP A 264 -27.14 18.28 3.62
CA ASP A 264 -27.28 19.73 3.52
C ASP A 264 -27.41 20.17 2.06
N ALA A 265 -28.11 21.29 1.83
CA ALA A 265 -28.24 21.86 0.50
C ALA A 265 -26.88 22.35 -0.04
N LEU A 266 -26.48 21.82 -1.19
CA LEU A 266 -25.22 22.16 -1.86
C LEU A 266 -25.44 23.12 -3.03
N LYS A 267 -24.36 23.76 -3.49
CA LYS A 267 -24.40 24.76 -4.56
C LYS A 267 -23.86 24.16 -5.86
N TYR A 268 -24.61 24.33 -6.94
CA TYR A 268 -24.13 24.09 -8.30
C TYR A 268 -23.65 25.40 -8.90
N PHE A 269 -22.34 25.52 -9.17
CA PHE A 269 -21.75 26.75 -9.69
C PHE A 269 -21.71 26.73 -11.22
N PHE A 270 -22.32 27.73 -11.87
CA PHE A 270 -22.29 27.83 -13.33
C PHE A 270 -20.94 28.41 -13.80
N PRO A 271 -20.28 27.78 -14.79
CA PRO A 271 -18.98 28.24 -15.27
C PRO A 271 -19.06 29.60 -15.99
N ASN A 272 -20.16 29.86 -16.71
CA ASN A 272 -20.36 31.11 -17.45
C ASN A 272 -21.05 32.20 -16.61
N TYR A 273 -20.44 32.60 -15.50
CA TYR A 273 -21.02 33.57 -14.57
C TYR A 273 -21.33 34.94 -15.18
N LYS A 274 -20.68 35.29 -16.30
CA LYS A 274 -20.87 36.59 -16.96
C LYS A 274 -22.30 36.77 -17.47
N ASP A 275 -23.00 35.69 -17.78
CA ASP A 275 -24.36 35.72 -18.32
C ASP A 275 -25.44 35.56 -17.25
N TYR A 276 -25.07 35.68 -15.98
CA TYR A 276 -25.97 35.56 -14.84
C TYR A 276 -25.95 36.82 -13.97
N TYR A 277 -27.10 37.09 -13.35
CA TYR A 277 -27.23 37.99 -12.22
C TYR A 277 -27.43 37.17 -10.95
N TYR A 278 -26.82 37.61 -9.85
CA TYR A 278 -27.06 37.08 -8.51
C TYR A 278 -28.16 37.89 -7.83
N LEU A 279 -29.09 37.17 -7.20
CA LEU A 279 -30.26 37.70 -6.50
C LEU A 279 -30.03 37.53 -4.99
N PRO A 280 -29.65 38.59 -4.25
CA PRO A 280 -29.24 38.45 -2.85
C PRO A 280 -30.36 38.05 -1.88
N ALA A 281 -31.62 38.36 -2.20
CA ALA A 281 -32.75 38.01 -1.34
C ALA A 281 -33.11 36.51 -1.47
N GLU A 282 -32.96 35.95 -2.66
CA GLU A 282 -33.27 34.57 -3.00
C GLU A 282 -32.04 33.63 -2.91
N ASP A 283 -30.84 34.16 -2.65
CA ASP A 283 -29.58 33.40 -2.55
C ASP A 283 -29.32 32.49 -3.78
N THR A 284 -29.57 33.02 -4.98
CA THR A 284 -29.47 32.25 -6.23
C THR A 284 -29.04 33.08 -7.43
N ALA A 285 -28.47 32.42 -8.43
CA ALA A 285 -28.10 33.03 -9.71
C ALA A 285 -29.15 32.74 -10.79
N MET A 286 -29.44 33.75 -11.60
CA MET A 286 -30.42 33.68 -12.68
C MET A 286 -29.85 34.25 -13.98
N HIS A 287 -30.02 33.51 -15.07
CA HIS A 287 -29.53 33.92 -16.38
C HIS A 287 -30.17 35.25 -16.83
N LYS A 288 -29.41 36.09 -17.52
CA LYS A 288 -29.81 37.44 -17.96
C LYS A 288 -31.15 37.49 -18.69
N SER A 289 -31.47 36.47 -19.49
CA SER A 289 -32.73 36.40 -20.24
C SER A 289 -33.95 36.40 -19.32
N VAL A 290 -33.87 35.71 -18.17
CA VAL A 290 -34.95 35.58 -17.20
C VAL A 290 -34.86 36.68 -16.14
N ALA A 291 -33.64 37.08 -15.75
CA ALA A 291 -33.44 38.16 -14.81
C ALA A 291 -33.93 39.51 -15.32
N SER A 292 -34.18 39.67 -16.63
CA SER A 292 -34.74 40.87 -17.26
C SER A 292 -36.04 41.36 -16.59
N TYR A 293 -36.82 40.45 -16.00
CA TYR A 293 -38.07 40.72 -15.29
C TYR A 293 -37.91 41.10 -13.81
N VAL A 294 -36.68 41.14 -13.28
CA VAL A 294 -36.38 41.54 -11.90
C VAL A 294 -35.78 42.94 -11.88
N ASP A 295 -36.25 43.77 -10.95
CA ASP A 295 -35.78 45.15 -10.79
C ASP A 295 -34.28 45.22 -10.55
N LYS A 296 -33.65 46.26 -11.11
CA LYS A 296 -32.18 46.45 -11.06
C LYS A 296 -31.63 46.55 -9.63
N GLU A 297 -32.44 47.02 -8.68
CA GLU A 297 -32.04 47.16 -7.28
C GLU A 297 -31.93 45.81 -6.55
N HIS A 298 -32.65 44.79 -7.03
CA HIS A 298 -32.71 43.45 -6.43
C HIS A 298 -31.74 42.44 -7.08
N ARG A 299 -30.98 42.85 -8.10
CA ARG A 299 -30.03 41.97 -8.79
C ARG A 299 -28.65 42.60 -8.90
N ARG A 300 -27.60 41.80 -8.77
CA ARG A 300 -26.20 42.21 -8.90
C ARG A 300 -25.52 41.34 -9.94
N GLN A 301 -24.53 41.85 -10.67
CA GLN A 301 -23.77 41.02 -11.62
C GLN A 301 -23.18 39.82 -10.87
N ALA A 302 -23.44 38.60 -11.36
CA ALA A 302 -22.92 37.42 -10.71
C ALA A 302 -21.38 37.37 -10.84
N THR A 303 -20.73 36.94 -9.77
CA THR A 303 -19.31 36.57 -9.76
C THR A 303 -19.21 35.05 -9.81
N ALA A 304 -18.02 34.50 -10.06
CA ALA A 304 -17.83 33.05 -10.00
C ALA A 304 -18.27 32.44 -8.66
N ALA A 305 -18.06 33.15 -7.55
CA ALA A 305 -18.45 32.69 -6.21
C ALA A 305 -19.94 32.88 -5.87
N THR A 306 -20.67 33.68 -6.64
CA THR A 306 -22.11 33.94 -6.41
C THR A 306 -22.98 33.46 -7.56
N CYS A 307 -22.39 32.77 -8.55
CA CYS A 307 -23.12 32.25 -9.71
C CYS A 307 -23.51 30.79 -9.46
N TYR A 308 -24.47 30.56 -8.58
CA TYR A 308 -24.92 29.21 -8.25
C TYR A 308 -26.43 29.09 -8.04
N THR A 309 -26.93 27.86 -8.09
CA THR A 309 -28.22 27.44 -7.55
C THR A 309 -28.00 26.49 -6.37
N ARG A 310 -28.93 26.50 -5.41
CA ARG A 310 -28.93 25.54 -4.29
C ARG A 310 -29.72 24.29 -4.68
N HIS A 311 -29.21 23.13 -4.28
CA HIS A 311 -29.79 21.83 -4.54
C HIS A 311 -29.87 21.03 -3.25
N GLU A 312 -31.08 20.59 -2.91
CA GLU A 312 -31.34 19.67 -1.81
C GLU A 312 -31.33 18.24 -2.35
N GLY A 313 -30.78 17.31 -1.57
CA GLY A 313 -30.62 15.93 -1.99
C GLY A 313 -29.71 15.18 -1.02
N SER A 314 -29.31 13.98 -1.43
CA SER A 314 -28.30 13.22 -0.72
C SER A 314 -27.06 13.12 -1.59
N PHE A 315 -25.93 13.59 -1.08
CA PHE A 315 -24.73 13.79 -1.86
C PHE A 315 -23.57 12.95 -1.33
N LEU A 316 -22.70 12.55 -2.26
CA LEU A 316 -21.49 11.77 -1.98
C LEU A 316 -20.25 12.57 -2.36
N PRO A 317 -19.20 12.55 -1.54
CA PRO A 317 -17.99 13.30 -1.80
C PRO A 317 -17.23 12.72 -2.99
N GLN A 318 -16.66 13.59 -3.80
CA GLN A 318 -15.69 13.27 -4.84
C GLN A 318 -14.48 14.22 -4.74
N TYR A 319 -13.28 13.64 -4.64
CA TYR A 319 -12.00 14.35 -4.44
C TYR A 319 -11.36 14.84 -5.75
N GLU A 320 -11.96 14.44 -6.86
CA GLU A 320 -11.75 14.85 -8.25
C GLU A 320 -13.12 14.74 -8.93
N GLU A 321 -13.37 15.52 -9.97
CA GLU A 321 -14.65 15.50 -10.65
C GLU A 321 -14.81 14.20 -11.45
N LEU A 322 -15.61 13.28 -10.91
CA LEU A 322 -15.89 11.97 -11.51
C LEU A 322 -17.27 11.96 -12.16
N ILE A 323 -18.26 12.49 -11.44
CA ILE A 323 -19.66 12.52 -11.85
C ILE A 323 -20.12 13.98 -11.86
N SER A 324 -20.77 14.35 -12.95
CA SER A 324 -21.43 15.64 -13.11
C SER A 324 -22.95 15.44 -13.07
N PRO A 325 -23.74 16.42 -12.57
CA PRO A 325 -23.31 17.72 -12.07
C PRO A 325 -22.52 17.64 -10.75
N SER A 326 -21.56 18.56 -10.59
CA SER A 326 -20.67 18.65 -9.44
C SER A 326 -21.10 19.81 -8.52
N PHE A 327 -21.31 19.51 -7.23
CA PHE A 327 -21.82 20.44 -6.22
C PHE A 327 -20.76 20.72 -5.14
N LYS A 328 -20.85 21.88 -4.48
CA LYS A 328 -19.93 22.28 -3.38
C LYS A 328 -20.66 23.09 -2.31
N HIS A 329 -20.13 23.21 -1.08
CA HIS A 329 -20.69 24.16 -0.11
C HIS A 329 -20.25 25.60 -0.44
N ASP A 330 -19.01 25.77 -0.89
CA ASP A 330 -18.46 27.05 -1.33
C ASP A 330 -17.61 26.91 -2.60
N TYR A 331 -17.51 28.00 -3.37
CA TYR A 331 -16.79 28.05 -4.64
C TYR A 331 -15.32 27.63 -4.50
N LYS A 332 -14.68 28.00 -3.39
CA LYS A 332 -13.25 27.73 -3.15
C LYS A 332 -12.97 26.33 -2.61
N GLU A 333 -14.00 25.54 -2.31
CA GLU A 333 -13.80 24.18 -1.82
C GLU A 333 -13.17 23.29 -2.88
N LYS A 334 -12.23 22.46 -2.41
CA LYS A 334 -11.54 21.47 -3.24
C LYS A 334 -12.35 20.19 -3.40
N ILE A 335 -13.05 19.79 -2.34
CA ILE A 335 -13.95 18.64 -2.36
C ILE A 335 -15.23 19.10 -3.04
N SER A 336 -15.71 18.27 -3.96
CA SER A 336 -17.02 18.44 -4.56
C SER A 336 -17.86 17.21 -4.27
N TYR A 337 -19.12 17.25 -4.67
CA TYR A 337 -20.07 16.19 -4.42
C TYR A 337 -20.90 15.93 -5.66
N PHE A 338 -21.42 14.71 -5.79
CA PHE A 338 -22.46 14.37 -6.76
C PHE A 338 -23.67 13.82 -6.02
N GLU A 339 -24.85 13.96 -6.63
CA GLU A 339 -26.09 13.48 -6.05
C GLU A 339 -26.21 11.95 -6.17
N LEU A 340 -26.52 11.29 -5.07
CA LEU A 340 -26.83 9.86 -5.04
C LEU A 340 -28.23 9.65 -5.64
N THR A 341 -28.28 8.98 -6.80
CA THR A 341 -29.51 8.70 -7.53
C THR A 341 -29.74 7.20 -7.69
N GLU A 342 -30.97 6.78 -8.00
CA GLU A 342 -31.26 5.38 -8.34
C GLU A 342 -30.44 4.89 -9.54
N LYS A 343 -30.21 5.78 -10.52
CA LYS A 343 -29.35 5.50 -11.69
C LYS A 343 -27.93 5.12 -11.28
N PHE A 344 -27.37 5.77 -10.27
CA PHE A 344 -26.05 5.42 -9.74
C PHE A 344 -26.09 4.02 -9.10
N LEU A 345 -27.07 3.76 -8.24
CA LEU A 345 -27.22 2.48 -7.54
C LEU A 345 -27.48 1.30 -8.49
N SER A 346 -28.10 1.54 -9.64
CA SER A 346 -28.35 0.52 -10.66
C SER A 346 -27.23 0.36 -11.69
N SER A 347 -26.14 1.13 -11.60
CA SER A 347 -25.05 1.12 -12.60
C SER A 347 -23.76 0.53 -12.01
N PRO A 348 -23.42 -0.73 -12.35
CA PRO A 348 -22.17 -1.35 -11.90
C PRO A 348 -20.91 -0.58 -12.32
N GLU A 349 -20.94 0.05 -13.49
CA GLU A 349 -19.84 0.86 -14.02
C GLU A 349 -19.58 2.11 -13.17
N LEU A 350 -20.63 2.85 -12.81
CA LEU A 350 -20.51 4.04 -11.95
C LEU A 350 -20.08 3.65 -10.54
N ILE A 351 -20.60 2.55 -9.99
CA ILE A 351 -20.19 2.03 -8.68
C ILE A 351 -18.70 1.67 -8.70
N LYS A 352 -18.26 0.91 -9.72
CA LYS A 352 -16.85 0.53 -9.89
C LYS A 352 -15.93 1.75 -10.00
N SER A 353 -16.35 2.73 -10.81
CA SER A 353 -15.63 3.99 -10.97
C SER A 353 -15.50 4.74 -9.64
N TYR A 354 -16.59 4.83 -8.87
CA TYR A 354 -16.59 5.50 -7.57
C TYR A 354 -15.78 4.75 -6.50
N VAL A 355 -15.81 3.41 -6.49
CA VAL A 355 -14.95 2.58 -5.62
C VAL A 355 -13.48 2.87 -5.89
N ASN A 356 -13.06 2.83 -7.15
CA ASN A 356 -11.66 3.12 -7.53
C ASN A 356 -11.25 4.54 -7.15
N HIS A 357 -12.14 5.50 -7.34
CA HIS A 357 -11.94 6.88 -6.93
C HIS A 357 -11.69 7.02 -5.42
N LEU A 358 -12.49 6.35 -4.59
CA LEU A 358 -12.30 6.37 -3.13
C LEU A 358 -11.01 5.65 -2.72
N LEU A 359 -10.69 4.52 -3.33
CA LEU A 359 -9.45 3.80 -3.05
C LEU A 359 -8.22 4.67 -3.39
N ASP A 360 -8.21 5.34 -4.55
CA ASP A 360 -7.16 6.29 -4.91
C ASP A 360 -7.08 7.46 -3.92
N ALA A 361 -8.22 8.05 -3.57
CA ALA A 361 -8.27 9.16 -2.63
C ALA A 361 -7.75 8.78 -1.23
N ILE A 362 -8.08 7.56 -0.77
CA ILE A 362 -7.58 6.99 0.49
C ILE A 362 -6.07 6.78 0.43
N LYS A 363 -5.57 6.13 -0.63
CA LYS A 363 -4.15 5.85 -0.82
C LYS A 363 -3.32 7.14 -0.84
N ASN A 364 -3.79 8.13 -1.60
CA ASN A 364 -3.12 9.42 -1.78
C ASN A 364 -3.41 10.44 -0.67
N LYS A 365 -4.09 10.04 0.41
CA LYS A 365 -4.43 10.91 1.57
C LYS A 365 -5.16 12.20 1.17
N LYS A 366 -5.99 12.13 0.12
CA LYS A 366 -6.85 13.23 -0.33
C LYS A 366 -8.05 13.42 0.61
N ILE A 367 -8.43 12.36 1.33
CA ILE A 367 -9.44 12.37 2.38
C ILE A 367 -8.78 12.81 3.69
N LYS A 368 -9.29 13.87 4.32
CA LYS A 368 -8.78 14.43 5.57
C LYS A 368 -9.62 14.02 6.76
#